data_AF-A0A954GAP3-F1
#
_entry.id   AF-A0A954GAP3-F1
#
_cell.length_a   1.000
_cell.length_b   1.000
_cell.length_c   1.000
_cell.angle_alpha   90.00
_cell.angle_beta   90.00
_cell.angle_gamma   90.00
#
_symmetry.space_group_name_H-M   'P 1'
#
loop_
_entity.id
_entity.type
_entity.pdbx_description
1 polymer ?
#
loop_
_entity_poly.entity_id
_entity_poly.type
_entity_poly.pdbx_seq_one_letter_code
_entity_poly.pdbx_strand_id
1 'polypeptide(L)' 'MILRVMQIFIPESNHEKLDELLEGREILGRWRDTDADQLVLHLLVPAEETEPIMDRFEQQYADTKGFHVLL' A
#
# COMPACT_ATOMS: atom_id res chain seq x y z
N MET A 1 12.78 -17.73 -0.60
CA MET A 1 12.15 -16.40 -0.50
C MET A 1 10.66 -16.56 -0.73
N ILE A 2 9.85 -16.08 0.22
CA ILE A 2 8.39 -16.11 0.12
C ILE A 2 7.95 -14.71 -0.28
N LEU A 3 7.21 -14.60 -1.37
CA LEU A 3 6.66 -13.34 -1.85
C LEU A 3 5.20 -13.22 -1.46
N ARG A 4 4.76 -12.01 -1.18
CA ARG A 4 3.37 -11.67 -0.90
C ARG A 4 2.93 -10.55 -1.82
N VAL A 5 1.67 -10.62 -2.23
CA VAL A 5 1.02 -9.55 -2.98
C VAL A 5 0.13 -8.81 -1.99
N MET A 6 0.38 -7.52 -1.80
CA MET A 6 -0.47 -6.66 -1.00
C MET A 6 -1.31 -5.80 -1.94
N GLN A 7 -2.62 -5.70 -1.69
CA GLN A 7 -3.49 -4.72 -2.33
C GLN A 7 -3.95 -3.71 -1.30
N ILE A 8 -3.70 -2.44 -1.56
CA ILE A 8 -3.99 -1.33 -0.66
C ILE A 8 -4.94 -0.39 -1.37
N PHE A 9 -6.12 -0.21 -0.81
CA PHE A 9 -7.16 0.68 -1.32
C PHE A 9 -7.06 1.99 -0.56
N ILE A 10 -6.89 3.10 -1.27
CA ILE A 10 -6.75 4.45 -0.70
C ILE A 10 -7.67 5.39 -1.48
N PRO A 11 -8.51 6.21 -0.82
CA PRO A 11 -9.29 7.21 -1.51
C PRO A 11 -8.41 8.21 -2.27
N GLU A 12 -8.84 8.64 -3.46
CA GLU A 12 -8.04 9.52 -4.32
C GLU A 12 -7.68 10.86 -3.64
N SER A 13 -8.35 11.27 -2.57
CA SER A 13 -8.03 12.54 -1.88
C SER A 13 -6.68 12.54 -1.12
N ASN A 14 -6.05 11.38 -0.91
CA ASN A 14 -4.96 11.25 0.07
C ASN A 14 -3.70 10.53 -0.46
N HIS A 15 -3.49 10.53 -1.77
CA HIS A 15 -2.40 9.77 -2.41
C HIS A 15 -1.02 10.46 -2.42
N GLU A 16 -0.91 11.73 -2.02
CA GLU A 16 0.33 12.50 -2.13
C GLU A 16 1.51 11.92 -1.32
N LYS A 17 1.24 11.12 -0.28
CA LYS A 17 2.28 10.54 0.61
C LYS A 17 2.69 9.11 0.27
N LEU A 18 2.12 8.51 -0.76
CA LEU A 18 2.33 7.10 -1.08
C LEU A 18 3.78 6.75 -1.40
N ASP A 19 4.47 7.62 -2.14
CA ASP A 19 5.85 7.38 -2.52
C ASP A 19 6.78 7.43 -1.29
N GLU A 20 6.57 8.39 -0.38
CA GLU A 20 7.32 8.51 0.89
C GLU A 20 7.13 7.29 1.81
N LEU A 21 5.91 6.71 1.85
CA LEU A 21 5.62 5.52 2.66
C LEU A 21 6.37 4.28 2.18
N LEU A 22 6.71 4.23 0.90
CA LEU A 22 7.38 3.11 0.24
C LEU A 22 8.89 3.34 0.06
N GLU A 23 9.38 4.56 0.29
CA GLU A 23 10.80 4.86 0.21
C GLU A 23 11.64 4.01 1.17
N GLY A 24 12.77 3.51 0.66
CA GLY A 24 13.74 2.72 1.42
C GLY A 24 13.36 1.27 1.64
N ARG A 25 12.28 0.76 1.02
CA ARG A 25 11.84 -0.63 1.15
C ARG A 25 12.08 -1.48 -0.10
N GLU A 26 12.23 -2.77 0.12
CA GLU A 26 12.38 -3.73 -0.96
C GLU A 26 11.00 -4.08 -1.57
N ILE A 27 10.72 -3.45 -2.70
CA ILE A 27 9.49 -3.67 -3.47
C ILE A 27 9.89 -4.25 -4.82
N LEU A 28 9.48 -5.49 -5.07
CA LEU A 28 9.82 -6.24 -6.28
C LEU A 28 8.91 -5.87 -7.46
N GLY A 29 7.70 -5.38 -7.17
CA GLY A 29 6.75 -4.94 -8.17
C GLY A 29 5.73 -3.97 -7.58
N ARG A 30 5.35 -2.96 -8.35
CA ARG A 30 4.37 -1.98 -7.97
C ARG A 30 3.49 -1.65 -9.17
N TRP A 31 2.18 -1.75 -8.98
CA TRP A 31 1.21 -1.28 -9.97
C TRP A 31 0.10 -0.50 -9.27
N ARG A 32 -0.42 0.49 -9.99
CA ARG A 32 -1.45 1.40 -9.51
C ARG A 32 -2.63 1.29 -10.46
N ASP A 33 -3.78 0.95 -9.92
CA ASP A 33 -5.04 1.02 -10.61
C ASP A 33 -5.87 2.14 -10.00
N THR A 34 -6.46 2.98 -10.83
CA THR A 34 -7.43 3.99 -10.40
C THR A 34 -8.80 3.53 -10.86
N ASP A 35 -9.69 3.26 -9.90
CA ASP A 35 -11.07 2.88 -10.16
C ASP A 35 -12.02 3.91 -9.56
N ALA A 36 -12.77 4.60 -10.43
CA ALA A 36 -13.80 5.62 -10.19
C ALA A 36 -13.46 6.79 -9.21
N ASP A 37 -13.06 6.52 -7.97
CA ASP A 37 -12.73 7.48 -6.90
C ASP A 37 -11.66 6.95 -5.90
N GLN A 38 -11.05 5.79 -6.18
CA GLN A 38 -10.09 5.13 -5.30
C GLN A 38 -8.85 4.67 -6.07
N LEU A 39 -7.71 4.83 -5.41
CA LEU A 39 -6.43 4.32 -5.85
C LEU A 39 -6.21 2.94 -5.22
N VAL A 40 -6.02 1.94 -6.06
CA VAL A 40 -5.63 0.59 -5.66
C VAL A 40 -4.15 0.42 -5.96
N LEU A 41 -3.36 0.39 -4.91
CA LEU A 41 -1.95 0.11 -4.98
C LEU A 41 -1.74 -1.38 -4.78
N HIS A 42 -1.07 -2.01 -5.74
CA HIS A 42 -0.63 -3.37 -5.60
C HIS A 42 0.88 -3.43 -5.47
N LEU A 43 1.34 -4.20 -4.49
CA LEU A 43 2.75 -4.35 -4.16
C LEU A 43 3.11 -5.83 -4.15
N LEU A 44 4.16 -6.20 -4.88
CA LEU A 44 4.84 -7.48 -4.73
C LEU A 44 6.06 -7.25 -3.84
N VAL A 45 6.04 -7.83 -2.64
CA VAL A 45 7.08 -7.63 -1.62
C VAL A 45 7.51 -8.97 -1.02
N PRO A 46 8.73 -9.06 -0.48
CA PRO A 46 9.10 -10.17 0.39
C PRO A 46 8.16 -10.23 1.61
N ALA A 47 7.87 -11.44 2.11
CA ALA A 47 6.99 -11.61 3.26
C ALA A 47 7.48 -10.88 4.53
N GLU A 48 8.79 -10.62 4.62
CA GLU A 48 9.44 -9.88 5.72
C GLU A 48 9.11 -8.39 5.69
N GLU A 49 8.85 -7.82 4.50
CA GLU A 49 8.48 -6.41 4.33
C GLU A 49 6.98 -6.17 4.48
N THR A 50 6.14 -7.20 4.52
CA THR A 50 4.68 -7.07 4.65
C THR A 50 4.26 -6.32 5.91
N GLU A 51 4.70 -6.80 7.09
CA GLU A 51 4.37 -6.20 8.39
C GLU A 51 4.78 -4.72 8.46
N PRO A 52 6.04 -4.35 8.18
CA PRO A 52 6.46 -2.97 8.33
C PRO A 52 5.89 -2.03 7.26
N ILE A 53 5.43 -2.54 6.12
CA ILE A 53 4.62 -1.79 5.16
C ILE A 53 3.23 -1.56 5.73
N MET A 54 2.56 -2.63 6.20
CA MET A 54 1.21 -2.56 6.75
C MET A 54 1.12 -1.56 7.91
N ASP A 55 2.03 -1.64 8.88
CA ASP A 55 2.11 -0.71 10.02
C ASP A 55 2.18 0.76 9.59
N ARG A 56 2.94 1.07 8.53
CA ARG A 56 3.08 2.44 8.00
C ARG A 56 1.78 2.93 7.38
N PHE A 57 1.15 2.09 6.56
CA PHE A 57 -0.12 2.46 5.93
C PHE A 57 -1.22 2.61 6.97
N GLU A 58 -1.26 1.76 8.00
CA GLU A 58 -2.16 1.94 9.14
C GLU A 58 -1.88 3.25 9.88
N GLN A 59 -0.62 3.56 10.23
CA GLN A 59 -0.29 4.82 10.90
C GLN A 59 -0.71 6.06 10.09
N GLN A 60 -0.60 6.01 8.77
CA GLN A 60 -0.88 7.15 7.90
C GLN A 60 -2.37 7.26 7.51
N TYR A 61 -3.07 6.14 7.41
CA TYR A 61 -4.43 6.05 6.84
C TYR A 61 -5.48 5.40 7.75
N ALA A 62 -5.17 5.02 9.00
CA ALA A 62 -6.14 4.40 9.92
C ALA A 62 -7.43 5.22 10.09
N ASP A 63 -7.33 6.55 10.07
CA ASP A 63 -8.48 7.45 10.20
C ASP A 63 -9.19 7.74 8.86
N THR A 64 -8.67 7.21 7.74
CA THR A 64 -9.20 7.45 6.40
C THR A 64 -10.30 6.44 6.08
N LYS A 65 -11.54 6.93 5.90
CA LYS A 65 -12.65 6.07 5.47
C LYS A 65 -12.39 5.50 4.07
N GLY A 66 -12.55 4.18 3.92
CA GLY A 66 -12.30 3.47 2.66
C GLY A 66 -10.86 2.97 2.49
N PHE A 67 -10.00 3.16 3.49
CA PHE A 67 -8.69 2.51 3.52
C PHE A 67 -8.82 1.03 3.87
N HIS A 68 -8.28 0.17 3.00
CA HIS A 68 -8.28 -1.28 3.22
C HIS A 68 -6.97 -1.89 2.72
N VAL A 69 -6.45 -2.88 3.45
CA VAL A 69 -5.30 -3.69 3.06
C VAL A 69 -5.76 -5.14 2.90
N LEU A 70 -5.42 -5.74 1.77
CA LEU A 70 -5.62 -7.16 1.46
C LEU A 70 -4.26 -7.81 1.23
N LEU A 71 -4.12 -9.05 1.68
CA LEU A 71 -2.90 -9.87 1.59
C LEU A 71 -3.17 -11.17 0.82
#